data_AF-A0A9W6KI39-F1
#
_entry.id   AF-A0A9W6KI39-F1
#
_cell.length_a   1.000
_cell.length_b   1.000
_cell.length_c   1.000
_cell.angle_alpha   90.00
_cell.angle_beta   90.00
_cell.angle_gamma   90.00
#
_symmetry.space_group_name_H-M   'P 1'
#
loop_
_entity.id
_entity.type
_entity.pdbx_description
1 polymer ?
#
loop_
_entity_poly.entity_id
_entity_poly.type
_entity_poly.pdbx_seq_one_letter_code
_entity_poly.pdbx_strand_id
1 'polypeptide(L)'
;MTDLLDEVVAAAGLSVFGVAATARPADVPAPFPFLPGPELTSRIASLRSDLRAQGLDRVVLCGPGAGAAAIAATLGLPLTVLDTADPHRLHTVLADVSRTVVVLAAPAPTVLTDALRRAFLQAFEDAGRHDPGRRLVVVTAPGSPYETFARELGAPLFLAPPTASALSAYALVPAGLAGADTAALLAEADALTAPPAPAQRRPIGFAAPAGSGPAPGPADAATHPAPVLPGVALGEAIAAAVRSGRDKLAVASDGTGIDGLGPWIERLFGSALVTVALENPSSWGHAGADVLGVTVGGVLGRAIMPGGGIRPDICVNGPLGAHLLVWEQAAMVAGAFAPPAVDTDNDLLHRLDGDRPAGTPPALVEGAVEVYGETGATTLIGAIDELARAVPSGGRVAIAAHLDPVGDVRIAQARDALAGRVDRAVTFGWGTRPGATLIITGAVTHDLRVPGKPYTFGELQAAAARTADGPVLRLHLTDRATGTEELLAALGG
;
A
#
# COMPACT_ATOMS: atom_id res chain seq x y z
N MET A 1 29.58 18.69 -3.67
CA MET A 1 28.33 17.98 -3.36
C MET A 1 27.61 17.88 -4.67
N THR A 2 27.63 16.70 -5.30
CA THR A 2 27.01 16.49 -6.62
C THR A 2 25.59 16.02 -6.37
N ASP A 3 24.59 16.74 -6.87
CA ASP A 3 23.19 16.33 -6.76
C ASP A 3 22.94 15.11 -7.65
N LEU A 4 22.56 13.99 -7.03
CA LEU A 4 22.32 12.70 -7.70
C LEU A 4 21.15 12.76 -8.72
N LEU A 5 20.27 13.75 -8.59
CA LEU A 5 19.01 13.86 -9.33
C LEU A 5 18.89 15.15 -10.17
N ASP A 6 19.94 15.99 -10.22
CA ASP A 6 19.88 17.26 -10.95
C ASP A 6 19.83 17.09 -12.48
N GLU A 7 20.29 15.94 -12.99
CA GLU A 7 20.21 15.54 -14.40
C GLU A 7 19.50 14.20 -14.60
N VAL A 8 18.17 14.29 -14.65
CA VAL A 8 17.29 13.59 -15.61
C VAL A 8 17.59 12.09 -15.79
N VAL A 9 17.00 11.24 -14.95
CA VAL A 9 16.56 9.94 -15.45
C VAL A 9 15.14 10.11 -16.00
N ALA A 10 15.05 10.70 -17.19
CA ALA A 10 13.84 10.61 -18.00
C ALA A 10 13.95 9.34 -18.84
N ALA A 11 13.23 8.30 -18.43
CA ALA A 11 13.08 7.09 -19.20
C ALA A 11 11.59 6.83 -19.39
N ALA A 12 11.20 6.50 -20.61
CA ALA A 12 9.82 6.11 -20.95
C ALA A 12 8.69 7.01 -20.41
N GLY A 13 8.89 8.33 -20.35
CA GLY A 13 7.88 9.28 -19.87
C GLY A 13 7.75 9.38 -18.35
N LEU A 14 8.54 8.62 -17.59
CA LEU A 14 8.70 8.82 -16.15
C LEU A 14 9.89 9.74 -15.85
N SER A 15 9.73 10.56 -14.84
CA SER A 15 10.62 11.63 -14.42
C SER A 15 10.80 11.63 -12.91
N VAL A 16 12.04 11.51 -12.43
CA VAL A 16 12.41 11.66 -11.01
C VAL A 16 13.27 12.93 -10.85
N PHE A 17 12.89 13.86 -9.98
CA PHE A 17 13.62 15.12 -9.74
C PHE A 17 13.80 15.39 -8.26
N GLY A 18 14.94 15.94 -7.81
CA GLY A 18 15.16 16.30 -6.40
C GLY A 18 16.59 16.69 -6.03
N VAL A 19 16.83 17.02 -4.76
CA VAL A 19 18.17 17.31 -4.20
C VAL A 19 18.54 16.17 -3.24
N ALA A 20 19.60 15.42 -3.53
CA ALA A 20 20.07 14.33 -2.67
C ALA A 20 21.60 14.29 -2.69
N ALA A 21 22.23 14.61 -1.55
CA ALA A 21 23.67 14.59 -1.39
C ALA A 21 24.21 13.16 -1.11
N THR A 22 25.31 12.81 -1.76
CA THR A 22 26.01 11.50 -1.85
C THR A 22 26.63 11.01 -0.54
N ALA A 23 26.74 9.70 -0.24
CA ALA A 23 27.59 8.71 -0.94
C ALA A 23 26.82 7.53 -1.56
N ARG A 24 27.24 7.11 -2.77
CA ARG A 24 26.75 5.90 -3.44
C ARG A 24 27.10 4.67 -2.59
N PRO A 25 26.13 3.85 -2.18
CA PRO A 25 26.45 2.62 -1.48
C PRO A 25 27.23 1.67 -2.40
N ALA A 26 28.26 1.02 -1.87
CA ALA A 26 28.87 -0.13 -2.52
C ALA A 26 27.88 -1.31 -2.40
N ASP A 27 27.64 -2.02 -3.50
CA ASP A 27 26.76 -3.20 -3.60
C ASP A 27 25.24 -2.92 -3.69
N VAL A 28 24.82 -2.31 -4.80
CA VAL A 28 23.40 -2.26 -5.18
C VAL A 28 22.99 -3.64 -5.75
N PRO A 29 21.98 -4.32 -5.20
CA PRO A 29 21.50 -5.59 -5.72
C PRO A 29 21.04 -5.45 -7.19
N ALA A 30 21.29 -6.49 -8.00
CA ALA A 30 20.90 -6.49 -9.41
C ALA A 30 19.37 -6.31 -9.54
N PRO A 31 18.89 -5.43 -10.43
CA PRO A 31 17.47 -5.12 -10.53
C PRO A 31 16.72 -6.32 -11.11
N PHE A 32 15.76 -6.84 -10.37
CA PHE A 32 14.69 -7.67 -10.92
C PHE A 32 13.38 -7.30 -10.24
N PRO A 33 12.41 -6.82 -11.00
CA PRO A 33 11.18 -7.61 -10.99
C PRO A 33 11.05 -8.36 -12.30
N PHE A 34 10.68 -9.63 -12.18
CA PHE A 34 10.22 -10.41 -13.32
C PHE A 34 8.90 -9.79 -13.80
N LEU A 35 8.94 -9.07 -14.92
CA LEU A 35 7.71 -8.67 -15.61
C LEU A 35 7.08 -9.93 -16.22
N PRO A 36 5.79 -10.18 -15.97
CA PRO A 36 5.12 -11.31 -16.62
C PRO A 36 5.07 -11.13 -18.14
N GLY A 37 5.17 -12.24 -18.85
CA GLY A 37 5.13 -12.24 -20.32
C GLY A 37 3.74 -11.91 -20.89
N PRO A 38 3.65 -11.66 -22.22
CA PRO A 38 2.40 -11.29 -22.91
C PRO A 38 1.32 -12.37 -22.86
N GLU A 39 1.68 -13.61 -22.53
CA GLU A 39 0.73 -14.71 -22.30
C GLU A 39 -0.23 -14.41 -21.15
N LEU A 40 0.24 -13.78 -20.07
CA LEU A 40 -0.60 -13.43 -18.93
C LEU A 40 -1.67 -12.42 -19.32
N THR A 41 -1.28 -11.33 -20.00
CA THR A 41 -2.21 -10.26 -20.39
C THR A 41 -3.23 -10.75 -21.40
N SER A 42 -2.80 -11.57 -22.38
CA SER A 42 -3.69 -12.20 -23.35
C SER A 42 -4.71 -13.12 -22.68
N ARG A 43 -4.27 -13.91 -21.69
CA ARG A 43 -5.14 -14.81 -20.94
C ARG A 43 -6.15 -14.05 -20.06
N ILE A 44 -5.72 -12.94 -19.44
CA ILE A 44 -6.62 -12.06 -18.68
C ILE A 44 -7.69 -11.44 -19.60
N ALA A 45 -7.28 -10.92 -20.77
CA ALA A 45 -8.20 -10.32 -21.73
C ALA A 45 -9.24 -11.32 -22.25
N SER A 46 -8.79 -12.53 -22.60
CA SER A 46 -9.69 -13.63 -23.00
C SER A 46 -10.68 -13.96 -21.90
N LEU A 47 -10.21 -14.20 -20.67
CA LEU A 47 -11.07 -14.55 -19.55
C LEU A 47 -12.08 -13.45 -19.22
N ARG A 48 -11.67 -12.18 -19.29
CA ARG A 48 -12.59 -11.04 -19.11
C ARG A 48 -13.70 -11.05 -20.16
N SER A 49 -13.36 -11.29 -21.42
CA SER A 49 -14.35 -11.38 -22.50
C SER A 49 -15.36 -12.48 -22.21
N ASP A 50 -14.88 -13.67 -21.83
CA ASP A 50 -15.72 -14.83 -21.52
C ASP A 50 -16.64 -14.61 -20.32
N LEU A 51 -16.13 -13.98 -19.25
CA LEU A 51 -16.91 -13.65 -18.06
C LEU A 51 -18.00 -12.62 -18.37
N ARG A 52 -17.67 -11.57 -19.15
CA ARG A 52 -18.65 -10.55 -19.56
C ARG A 52 -19.74 -11.12 -20.46
N ALA A 53 -19.39 -12.03 -21.37
CA ALA A 53 -20.37 -12.75 -22.19
C ALA A 53 -21.35 -13.58 -21.34
N GLN A 54 -20.94 -13.99 -20.15
CA GLN A 54 -21.77 -14.70 -19.16
C GLN A 54 -22.53 -13.75 -18.20
N GLY A 55 -22.42 -12.42 -18.40
CA GLY A 55 -23.02 -11.42 -17.52
C GLY A 55 -22.29 -11.23 -16.17
N LEU A 56 -21.05 -11.71 -16.06
CA LEU A 56 -20.20 -11.55 -14.88
C LEU A 56 -19.26 -10.36 -15.09
N ASP A 57 -19.62 -9.21 -14.53
CA ASP A 57 -18.89 -7.96 -14.70
C ASP A 57 -18.62 -7.21 -13.39
N ARG A 58 -19.08 -7.75 -12.24
CA ARG A 58 -18.72 -7.26 -10.91
C ARG A 58 -17.54 -8.09 -10.39
N VAL A 59 -16.36 -7.47 -10.28
CA VAL A 59 -15.14 -8.16 -9.84
C VAL A 59 -14.90 -7.89 -8.35
N VAL A 60 -14.80 -8.96 -7.56
CA VAL A 60 -14.43 -8.89 -6.15
C VAL A 60 -13.12 -9.65 -5.92
N LEU A 61 -12.09 -8.95 -5.45
CA LEU A 61 -10.82 -9.53 -5.04
C LEU A 61 -10.87 -9.92 -3.56
N CYS A 62 -10.63 -11.18 -3.24
CA CYS A 62 -10.47 -11.70 -1.89
C CYS A 62 -9.01 -12.04 -1.62
N GLY A 63 -8.38 -11.31 -0.71
CA GLY A 63 -6.97 -11.48 -0.33
C GLY A 63 -6.16 -10.19 -0.37
N PRO A 64 -4.84 -10.26 -0.11
CA PRO A 64 -3.97 -9.09 -0.12
C PRO A 64 -4.05 -8.38 -1.48
N GLY A 65 -4.63 -7.19 -1.50
CA GLY A 65 -5.02 -6.52 -2.74
C GLY A 65 -4.43 -5.14 -2.94
N ALA A 66 -3.43 -4.72 -2.15
CA ALA A 66 -2.92 -3.35 -2.14
C ALA A 66 -2.49 -2.84 -3.53
N GLY A 67 -1.78 -3.67 -4.30
CA GLY A 67 -1.39 -3.31 -5.67
C GLY A 67 -2.58 -3.21 -6.63
N ALA A 68 -3.52 -4.16 -6.55
CA ALA A 68 -4.75 -4.12 -7.36
C ALA A 68 -5.63 -2.92 -7.00
N ALA A 69 -5.70 -2.57 -5.71
CA ALA A 69 -6.40 -1.41 -5.20
C ALA A 69 -5.78 -0.11 -5.72
N ALA A 70 -4.44 -0.01 -5.73
CA ALA A 70 -3.75 1.15 -6.29
C ALA A 70 -4.07 1.31 -7.79
N ILE A 71 -3.98 0.22 -8.57
CA ILE A 71 -4.33 0.25 -10.00
C ILE A 71 -5.78 0.66 -10.21
N ALA A 72 -6.70 0.08 -9.45
CA ALA A 72 -8.12 0.37 -9.57
C ALA A 72 -8.47 1.80 -9.18
N ALA A 73 -7.87 2.33 -8.11
CA ALA A 73 -8.08 3.71 -7.67
C ALA A 73 -7.56 4.69 -8.73
N THR A 74 -6.34 4.49 -9.22
CA THR A 74 -5.73 5.36 -10.24
C THR A 74 -6.52 5.35 -11.55
N LEU A 75 -7.00 4.19 -12.00
CA LEU A 75 -7.70 4.04 -13.28
C LEU A 75 -9.23 4.14 -13.18
N GLY A 76 -9.78 4.41 -11.99
CA GLY A 76 -11.24 4.49 -11.76
C GLY A 76 -11.99 3.19 -12.06
N LEU A 77 -11.39 2.03 -11.77
CA LEU A 77 -11.94 0.72 -12.11
C LEU A 77 -12.98 0.24 -11.09
N PRO A 78 -14.04 -0.47 -11.53
CA PRO A 78 -15.04 -1.05 -10.64
C PRO A 78 -14.54 -2.35 -9.98
N LEU A 79 -13.38 -2.30 -9.32
CA LEU A 79 -12.83 -3.41 -8.55
C LEU A 79 -13.19 -3.25 -7.07
N THR A 80 -13.86 -4.26 -6.51
CA THR A 80 -14.04 -4.34 -5.05
C THR A 80 -12.89 -5.15 -4.46
N VAL A 81 -12.03 -4.54 -3.64
CA VAL A 81 -11.06 -5.27 -2.82
C VAL A 81 -11.69 -5.59 -1.47
N LEU A 82 -11.67 -6.86 -1.10
CA LEU A 82 -12.18 -7.40 0.15
C LEU A 82 -11.04 -8.13 0.88
N ASP A 83 -10.32 -7.37 1.69
CA ASP A 83 -9.20 -7.82 2.53
C ASP A 83 -9.49 -7.59 4.03
N THR A 84 -10.76 -7.44 4.39
CA THR A 84 -11.23 -7.21 5.77
C THR A 84 -12.17 -8.32 6.25
N ALA A 85 -12.17 -8.54 7.56
CA ALA A 85 -13.14 -9.38 8.25
C ALA A 85 -14.40 -8.60 8.70
N ASP A 86 -14.52 -7.32 8.34
CA ASP A 86 -15.61 -6.46 8.81
C ASP A 86 -17.00 -6.94 8.33
N PRO A 87 -17.92 -7.31 9.25
CA PRO A 87 -19.23 -7.84 8.88
C PRO A 87 -20.10 -6.86 8.07
N HIS A 88 -20.05 -5.55 8.35
CA HIS A 88 -20.83 -4.56 7.60
C HIS A 88 -20.38 -4.48 6.15
N ARG A 89 -19.06 -4.53 5.92
CA ARG A 89 -18.49 -4.59 4.57
C ARG A 89 -18.91 -5.88 3.87
N LEU A 90 -18.82 -7.02 4.55
CA LEU A 90 -19.23 -8.31 3.98
C LEU A 90 -20.72 -8.34 3.62
N HIS A 91 -21.60 -7.83 4.49
CA HIS A 91 -23.03 -7.73 4.20
C HIS A 91 -23.29 -6.95 2.91
N THR A 92 -22.64 -5.80 2.76
CA THR A 92 -22.77 -4.96 1.56
C THR A 92 -22.28 -5.70 0.31
N VAL A 93 -21.13 -6.39 0.41
CA VAL A 93 -20.52 -7.06 -0.74
C VAL A 93 -21.28 -8.33 -1.15
N LEU A 94 -21.83 -9.08 -0.20
CA LEU A 94 -22.55 -10.33 -0.41
C LEU A 94 -24.04 -10.15 -0.74
N ALA A 95 -24.59 -8.94 -0.60
CA ALA A 95 -26.01 -8.64 -0.82
C ALA A 95 -26.52 -9.05 -2.22
N ASP A 96 -25.71 -8.89 -3.26
CA ASP A 96 -26.01 -9.37 -4.62
C ASP A 96 -24.77 -9.97 -5.28
N VAL A 97 -24.82 -11.28 -5.51
CA VAL A 97 -23.76 -12.06 -6.15
C VAL A 97 -24.08 -12.46 -7.60
N SER A 98 -25.21 -12.02 -8.15
CA SER A 98 -25.75 -12.45 -9.46
C SER A 98 -24.78 -12.21 -10.63
N ARG A 99 -24.12 -11.05 -10.63
CA ARG A 99 -23.15 -10.60 -11.64
C ARG A 99 -21.69 -10.73 -11.18
N THR A 100 -21.47 -11.37 -10.02
CA THR A 100 -20.16 -11.36 -9.36
C THR A 100 -19.25 -12.49 -9.85
N VAL A 101 -18.01 -12.12 -10.13
CA VAL A 101 -16.85 -13.02 -10.18
C VAL A 101 -15.91 -12.70 -9.02
N VAL A 102 -15.50 -13.74 -8.30
CA VAL A 102 -14.59 -13.64 -7.15
C VAL A 102 -13.19 -14.04 -7.59
N VAL A 103 -12.22 -13.15 -7.40
CA VAL A 103 -10.80 -13.44 -7.59
C VAL A 103 -10.20 -13.77 -6.23
N LEU A 104 -9.94 -15.05 -5.95
CA LEU A 104 -9.23 -15.49 -4.76
C LEU A 104 -7.72 -15.42 -5.03
N ALA A 105 -7.07 -14.38 -4.52
CA ALA A 105 -5.66 -14.12 -4.78
C ALA A 105 -4.85 -14.21 -3.48
N ALA A 106 -4.12 -15.31 -3.31
CA ALA A 106 -3.22 -15.48 -2.17
C ALA A 106 -2.15 -16.54 -2.48
N PRO A 107 -0.88 -16.31 -2.11
CA PRO A 107 0.17 -17.31 -2.30
C PRO A 107 -0.13 -18.64 -1.60
N ALA A 108 -0.76 -18.56 -0.42
CA ALA A 108 -1.28 -19.69 0.33
C ALA A 108 -2.58 -19.27 1.06
N PRO A 109 -3.44 -20.22 1.45
CA PRO A 109 -4.61 -19.92 2.28
C PRO A 109 -4.23 -19.27 3.61
N THR A 110 -4.97 -18.24 3.99
CA THR A 110 -4.97 -17.61 5.32
C THR A 110 -6.33 -17.80 5.96
N VAL A 111 -6.44 -17.55 7.27
CA VAL A 111 -7.73 -17.62 7.98
C VAL A 111 -8.78 -16.74 7.31
N LEU A 112 -8.42 -15.49 7.00
CA LEU A 112 -9.33 -14.55 6.37
C LEU A 112 -9.70 -14.96 4.94
N THR A 113 -8.71 -15.32 4.11
CA THR A 113 -8.99 -15.71 2.72
C THR A 113 -9.83 -16.99 2.64
N ASP A 114 -9.63 -17.95 3.55
CA ASP A 114 -10.48 -19.14 3.67
C ASP A 114 -11.90 -18.78 4.13
N ALA A 115 -12.04 -17.89 5.11
CA ALA A 115 -13.34 -17.42 5.59
C ALA A 115 -14.12 -16.71 4.48
N LEU A 116 -13.48 -15.79 3.74
CA LEU A 116 -14.08 -15.09 2.60
C LEU A 116 -14.49 -16.07 1.48
N ARG A 117 -13.62 -17.02 1.13
CA ARG A 117 -13.92 -18.08 0.15
C ARG A 117 -15.18 -18.85 0.55
N ARG A 118 -15.29 -19.26 1.82
CA ARG A 118 -16.47 -19.97 2.36
C ARG A 118 -17.73 -19.12 2.28
N ALA A 119 -17.65 -17.85 2.66
CA ALA A 119 -18.78 -16.93 2.62
C ALA A 119 -19.31 -16.73 1.19
N PHE A 120 -18.42 -16.58 0.20
CA PHE A 120 -18.84 -16.47 -1.21
C PHE A 120 -19.43 -17.75 -1.77
N LEU A 121 -18.85 -18.92 -1.46
CA LEU A 121 -19.42 -20.20 -1.87
C LEU A 121 -20.83 -20.40 -1.31
N GLN A 122 -21.02 -20.05 -0.03
CA GLN A 122 -22.36 -20.09 0.59
C GLN A 122 -23.31 -19.10 -0.07
N ALA A 123 -22.89 -17.84 -0.30
CA ALA A 123 -23.73 -16.84 -0.94
C ALA A 123 -24.13 -17.22 -2.38
N PHE A 124 -23.24 -17.89 -3.13
CA PHE A 124 -23.58 -18.44 -4.43
C PHE A 124 -24.63 -19.55 -4.34
N GLU A 125 -24.50 -20.47 -3.39
CA GLU A 125 -25.46 -21.54 -3.15
C GLU A 125 -26.83 -20.97 -2.74
N ASP A 126 -26.86 -20.02 -1.80
CA ASP A 126 -28.07 -19.34 -1.33
C ASP A 126 -28.79 -18.59 -2.47
N ALA A 127 -28.02 -18.10 -3.46
CA ALA A 127 -28.53 -17.44 -4.66
C ALA A 127 -28.87 -18.41 -5.82
N GLY A 128 -28.86 -19.73 -5.58
CA GLY A 128 -29.14 -20.76 -6.58
C GLY A 128 -28.10 -20.86 -7.70
N ARG A 129 -26.83 -20.55 -7.41
CA ARG A 129 -25.70 -20.58 -8.35
C ARG A 129 -24.83 -21.80 -8.11
N HIS A 130 -25.30 -22.96 -8.55
CA HIS A 130 -24.69 -24.27 -8.27
C HIS A 130 -23.41 -24.60 -9.08
N ASP A 131 -22.92 -23.68 -9.92
CA ASP A 131 -21.63 -23.83 -10.62
C ASP A 131 -20.64 -22.74 -10.16
N PRO A 132 -20.09 -22.87 -8.92
CA PRO A 132 -19.18 -21.89 -8.35
C PRO A 132 -17.86 -21.78 -9.13
N GLY A 133 -17.44 -22.82 -9.86
CA GLY A 133 -16.22 -22.81 -10.67
C GLY A 133 -16.24 -21.74 -11.76
N ARG A 134 -17.41 -21.43 -12.34
CA ARG A 134 -17.57 -20.33 -13.31
C ARG A 134 -17.51 -18.93 -12.70
N ARG A 135 -17.62 -18.81 -11.38
CA ARG A 135 -17.70 -17.53 -10.65
C ARG A 135 -16.48 -17.28 -9.77
N LEU A 136 -15.49 -18.16 -9.83
CA LEU A 136 -14.24 -18.05 -9.09
C LEU A 136 -13.06 -18.03 -10.07
N VAL A 137 -12.09 -17.18 -9.78
CA VAL A 137 -10.78 -17.15 -10.44
C VAL A 137 -9.75 -17.23 -9.32
N VAL A 138 -8.78 -18.14 -9.44
CA VAL A 138 -7.78 -18.36 -8.39
C VAL A 138 -6.41 -17.91 -8.88
N VAL A 139 -5.74 -17.08 -8.09
CA VAL A 139 -4.34 -16.69 -8.27
C VAL A 139 -3.55 -17.14 -7.06
N THR A 140 -2.58 -18.04 -7.24
CA THR A 140 -1.87 -18.65 -6.11
C THR A 140 -0.49 -19.18 -6.50
N ALA A 141 0.30 -19.57 -5.49
CA ALA A 141 1.63 -20.12 -5.71
C ALA A 141 1.57 -21.58 -6.19
N PRO A 142 2.54 -22.03 -7.01
CA PRO A 142 2.67 -23.44 -7.35
C PRO A 142 2.75 -24.35 -6.11
N GLY A 143 2.00 -25.44 -6.11
CA GLY A 143 1.89 -26.42 -5.02
C GLY A 143 0.97 -25.99 -3.87
N SER A 144 0.28 -24.85 -3.93
CA SER A 144 -0.54 -24.39 -2.81
C SER A 144 -1.85 -25.20 -2.67
N PRO A 145 -2.47 -25.25 -1.47
CA PRO A 145 -3.79 -25.85 -1.32
C PRO A 145 -4.88 -25.18 -2.19
N TYR A 146 -4.73 -23.90 -2.54
CA TYR A 146 -5.65 -23.22 -3.44
C TYR A 146 -5.50 -23.65 -4.90
N GLU A 147 -4.32 -24.13 -5.31
CA GLU A 147 -4.13 -24.72 -6.63
C GLU A 147 -4.92 -26.02 -6.76
N THR A 148 -4.85 -26.91 -5.76
CA THR A 148 -5.66 -28.14 -5.73
C THR A 148 -7.15 -27.81 -5.74
N PHE A 149 -7.59 -26.90 -4.86
CA PHE A 149 -8.97 -26.45 -4.80
C PHE A 149 -9.48 -25.90 -6.14
N ALA A 150 -8.70 -25.05 -6.83
CA ALA A 150 -9.08 -24.48 -8.11
C ALA A 150 -9.29 -25.56 -9.18
N ARG A 151 -8.41 -26.57 -9.21
CA ARG A 151 -8.53 -27.69 -10.16
C ARG A 151 -9.74 -28.56 -9.89
N GLU A 152 -9.99 -28.91 -8.63
CA GLU A 152 -11.15 -29.70 -8.24
C GLU A 152 -12.47 -28.97 -8.56
N LEU A 153 -12.50 -27.65 -8.39
CA LEU A 153 -13.66 -26.81 -8.70
C LEU A 153 -13.82 -26.53 -10.21
N GLY A 154 -12.79 -26.77 -11.02
CA GLY A 154 -12.76 -26.36 -12.43
C GLY A 154 -12.68 -24.84 -12.64
N ALA A 155 -12.15 -24.10 -11.66
CA ALA A 155 -12.01 -22.64 -11.74
C ALA A 155 -10.78 -22.23 -12.56
N PRO A 156 -10.84 -21.12 -13.34
CA PRO A 156 -9.66 -20.51 -13.94
C PRO A 156 -8.53 -20.28 -12.92
N LEU A 157 -7.35 -20.85 -13.21
CA LEU A 157 -6.19 -20.85 -12.31
C LEU A 157 -4.98 -20.13 -12.90
N PHE A 158 -4.45 -19.14 -12.19
CA PHE A 158 -3.19 -18.46 -12.50
C PHE A 158 -2.15 -18.80 -11.44
N LEU A 159 -1.05 -19.42 -11.86
CA LEU A 159 0.07 -19.72 -10.98
C LEU A 159 1.10 -18.60 -11.05
N ALA A 160 1.50 -18.07 -9.89
CA ALA A 160 2.49 -17.02 -9.79
C ALA A 160 3.32 -17.14 -8.51
N PRO A 161 4.65 -16.86 -8.56
CA PRO A 161 5.48 -16.89 -7.37
C PRO A 161 4.98 -15.89 -6.32
N PRO A 162 5.08 -16.20 -5.01
CA PRO A 162 4.73 -15.25 -3.95
C PRO A 162 5.51 -13.94 -4.11
N THR A 163 4.81 -12.81 -4.13
CA THR A 163 5.42 -11.49 -4.26
C THR A 163 4.45 -10.41 -3.79
N ALA A 164 4.99 -9.28 -3.31
CA ALA A 164 4.22 -8.06 -3.00
C ALA A 164 4.05 -7.15 -4.23
N SER A 165 4.57 -7.56 -5.40
CA SER A 165 4.59 -6.76 -6.63
C SER A 165 3.19 -6.47 -7.17
N ALA A 166 2.93 -5.20 -7.51
CA ALA A 166 1.74 -4.73 -8.18
C ALA A 166 1.72 -5.06 -9.68
N LEU A 167 2.86 -5.49 -10.24
CA LEU A 167 2.97 -6.01 -11.61
C LEU A 167 2.86 -7.55 -11.67
N SER A 168 2.57 -8.20 -10.54
CA SER A 168 2.34 -9.65 -10.48
C SER A 168 0.94 -10.05 -10.93
N ALA A 169 0.72 -11.35 -11.17
CA ALA A 169 -0.61 -11.88 -11.45
C ALA A 169 -1.61 -11.61 -10.31
N TYR A 170 -1.15 -11.51 -9.05
CA TYR A 170 -2.02 -11.24 -7.89
C TYR A 170 -2.71 -9.88 -8.00
N ALA A 171 -2.08 -8.90 -8.66
CA ALA A 171 -2.63 -7.57 -8.88
C ALA A 171 -3.23 -7.42 -10.30
N LEU A 172 -2.54 -7.91 -11.32
CA LEU A 172 -2.94 -7.73 -12.72
C LEU A 172 -4.20 -8.53 -13.09
N VAL A 173 -4.40 -9.73 -12.55
CA VAL A 173 -5.61 -10.52 -12.82
C VAL A 173 -6.87 -9.78 -12.34
N PRO A 174 -7.03 -9.42 -11.04
CA PRO A 174 -8.22 -8.71 -10.61
C PRO A 174 -8.38 -7.34 -11.28
N ALA A 175 -7.30 -6.56 -11.46
CA ALA A 175 -7.37 -5.27 -12.13
C ALA A 175 -7.78 -5.40 -13.62
N GLY A 176 -7.20 -6.35 -14.35
CA GLY A 176 -7.51 -6.57 -15.76
C GLY A 176 -8.92 -7.10 -15.99
N LEU A 177 -9.42 -7.99 -15.12
CA LEU A 177 -10.82 -8.42 -15.12
C LEU A 177 -11.78 -7.25 -14.85
N ALA A 178 -11.39 -6.32 -13.97
CA ALA A 178 -12.19 -5.14 -13.64
C ALA A 178 -12.19 -4.08 -14.74
N GLY A 179 -11.14 -4.00 -15.55
CA GLY A 179 -11.07 -2.97 -16.59
C GLY A 179 -9.70 -2.64 -17.15
N ALA A 180 -8.64 -2.87 -16.38
CA ALA A 180 -7.30 -2.37 -16.69
C ALA A 180 -6.76 -2.93 -18.02
N ASP A 181 -6.08 -2.07 -18.78
CA ASP A 181 -5.22 -2.50 -19.86
C ASP A 181 -3.88 -2.96 -19.28
N THR A 182 -3.82 -4.25 -18.92
CA THR A 182 -2.64 -4.85 -18.31
C THR A 182 -1.45 -4.93 -19.28
N ALA A 183 -1.70 -4.94 -20.60
CA ALA A 183 -0.64 -4.90 -21.60
C ALA A 183 0.00 -3.52 -21.65
N ALA A 184 -0.80 -2.45 -21.60
CA ALA A 184 -0.28 -1.08 -21.51
C ALA A 184 0.53 -0.87 -20.21
N LEU A 185 0.02 -1.31 -19.05
CA LEU A 185 0.74 -1.19 -17.78
C LEU A 185 2.11 -1.90 -17.83
N LEU A 186 2.17 -3.11 -18.38
CA LEU A 186 3.43 -3.82 -18.52
C LEU A 186 4.35 -3.18 -19.57
N ALA A 187 3.82 -2.63 -20.65
CA ALA A 187 4.61 -1.92 -21.65
C ALA A 187 5.22 -0.63 -21.09
N GLU A 188 4.47 0.12 -20.27
CA GLU A 188 4.97 1.30 -19.55
C GLU A 188 6.11 0.94 -18.59
N ALA A 189 5.97 -0.17 -17.86
CA ALA A 189 7.03 -0.70 -16.99
C ALA A 189 8.24 -1.17 -17.81
N ASP A 190 8.03 -1.99 -18.83
CA ASP A 190 9.09 -2.57 -19.66
C ASP A 190 9.90 -1.50 -20.39
N ALA A 191 9.28 -0.40 -20.77
CA ALA A 191 9.97 0.72 -21.38
C ALA A 191 11.05 1.36 -20.47
N LEU A 192 11.00 1.16 -19.15
CA LEU A 192 12.05 1.56 -18.22
C LEU A 192 13.19 0.53 -18.09
N THR A 193 12.99 -0.71 -18.54
CA THR A 193 14.02 -1.77 -18.49
C THR A 193 14.98 -1.67 -19.69
N ALA A 194 14.56 -1.02 -20.77
CA ALA A 194 15.38 -0.75 -21.94
C ALA A 194 16.46 0.33 -21.66
N PRO A 195 17.71 0.15 -22.10
CA PRO A 195 18.72 1.20 -21.99
C PRO A 195 18.29 2.45 -22.79
N PRO A 196 18.50 3.67 -22.27
CA PRO A 196 18.06 4.89 -22.94
C PRO A 196 18.70 5.02 -24.34
N ALA A 197 17.90 5.45 -25.32
CA ALA A 197 18.36 5.69 -26.69
C ALA A 197 19.51 6.73 -26.71
N PRO A 198 20.53 6.57 -27.59
CA PRO A 198 21.75 7.39 -27.57
C PRO A 198 21.57 8.89 -27.89
N ALA A 199 20.35 9.38 -28.15
CA ALA A 199 20.08 10.71 -28.69
C ALA A 199 19.73 11.82 -27.67
N GLN A 200 19.67 11.53 -26.36
CA GLN A 200 19.49 12.57 -25.32
C GLN A 200 20.80 12.94 -24.60
N ARG A 201 21.95 12.58 -25.18
CA ARG A 201 23.27 12.99 -24.70
C ARG A 201 23.54 14.45 -25.08
N ARG A 202 23.03 15.41 -24.30
CA ARG A 202 23.72 16.70 -24.23
C ARG A 202 24.97 16.51 -23.37
N PRO A 203 26.17 16.85 -23.86
CA PRO A 203 27.36 16.78 -23.03
C PRO A 203 27.19 17.71 -21.83
N ILE A 204 27.54 17.22 -20.64
CA ILE A 204 27.67 18.00 -19.41
C ILE A 204 28.80 19.00 -19.63
N GLY A 205 28.46 20.15 -20.21
CA GLY A 205 29.39 21.24 -20.48
C GLY A 205 29.45 22.16 -19.28
N PHE A 206 30.50 22.03 -18.47
CA PHE A 206 30.89 23.12 -17.57
C PHE A 206 31.21 24.34 -18.44
N ALA A 207 30.40 25.39 -18.35
CA ALA A 207 30.84 26.72 -18.73
C ALA A 207 31.90 27.15 -17.71
N ALA A 208 33.17 26.86 -18.01
CA ALA A 208 34.28 27.47 -17.29
C ALA A 208 34.20 29.00 -17.47
N PRO A 209 34.43 29.80 -16.42
CA PRO A 209 34.63 31.23 -16.61
C PRO A 209 35.86 31.42 -17.50
N ALA A 210 35.81 32.41 -18.39
CA ALA A 210 36.89 32.75 -19.31
C ALA A 210 38.20 33.01 -18.53
N GLY A 211 39.08 32.01 -18.52
CA GLY A 211 40.39 32.07 -17.88
C GLY A 211 41.38 31.30 -18.74
N SER A 212 42.33 32.03 -19.30
CA SER A 212 43.39 31.55 -20.18
C SER A 212 44.30 30.52 -19.49
N GLY A 213 44.16 29.25 -19.85
CA GLY A 213 45.08 28.15 -19.53
C GLY A 213 45.18 27.17 -20.71
N PRO A 214 46.29 26.44 -20.88
CA PRO A 214 46.55 25.67 -22.10
C PRO A 214 45.68 24.42 -22.18
N ALA A 215 45.27 24.06 -23.39
CA ALA A 215 44.33 22.97 -23.69
C ALA A 215 44.84 21.57 -23.23
N PRO A 216 43.98 20.71 -22.67
CA PRO A 216 44.34 19.32 -22.37
C PRO A 216 44.38 18.47 -23.65
N GLY A 217 45.35 17.55 -23.72
CA GLY A 217 45.53 16.60 -24.82
C GLY A 217 44.57 15.39 -24.79
N PRO A 218 44.59 14.52 -25.83
CA PRO A 218 43.59 13.48 -26.02
C PRO A 218 44.01 12.18 -25.34
N ALA A 219 43.63 11.99 -24.07
CA ALA A 219 43.65 10.68 -23.41
C ALA A 219 42.74 10.69 -22.18
N ASP A 220 41.50 10.21 -22.36
CA ASP A 220 40.69 9.44 -21.39
C ASP A 220 39.24 9.40 -21.88
N ALA A 221 39.02 8.61 -22.93
CA ALA A 221 37.69 8.22 -23.38
C ALA A 221 37.47 6.76 -22.99
N ALA A 222 37.20 6.45 -21.72
CA ALA A 222 36.56 5.19 -21.29
C ALA A 222 36.33 5.12 -19.76
N THR A 223 35.26 5.74 -19.26
CA THR A 223 34.40 5.18 -18.18
C THR A 223 33.19 6.10 -17.99
N HIS A 224 32.20 6.01 -18.88
CA HIS A 224 30.89 6.55 -18.55
C HIS A 224 30.17 5.50 -17.68
N PRO A 225 29.71 5.83 -16.46
CA PRO A 225 28.91 4.91 -15.67
C PRO A 225 27.65 4.50 -16.45
N ALA A 226 27.26 3.23 -16.31
CA ALA A 226 26.05 2.69 -16.94
C ALA A 226 24.82 3.55 -16.62
N PRO A 227 23.82 3.64 -17.52
CA PRO A 227 22.59 4.38 -17.26
C PRO A 227 21.93 3.85 -15.99
N VAL A 228 21.67 4.74 -15.03
CA VAL A 228 21.01 4.38 -13.77
C VAL A 228 19.51 4.26 -14.04
N LEU A 229 18.93 3.10 -13.78
CA LEU A 229 17.47 2.89 -13.84
C LEU A 229 16.79 3.86 -12.85
N PRO A 230 15.66 4.50 -13.20
CA PRO A 230 15.07 5.52 -12.34
C PRO A 230 14.66 4.99 -10.95
N GLY A 231 14.22 3.73 -10.86
CA GLY A 231 13.96 3.08 -9.57
C GLY A 231 15.21 2.86 -8.72
N VAL A 232 16.35 2.56 -9.35
CA VAL A 232 17.64 2.46 -8.63
C VAL A 232 18.08 3.84 -8.14
N ALA A 233 17.98 4.88 -8.97
CA ALA A 233 18.32 6.25 -8.57
C ALA A 233 17.44 6.72 -7.40
N LEU A 234 16.13 6.44 -7.46
CA LEU A 234 15.20 6.76 -6.37
C LEU A 234 15.56 6.01 -5.08
N GLY A 235 15.84 4.71 -5.17
CA GLY A 235 16.26 3.92 -4.02
C GLY A 235 17.57 4.38 -3.39
N GLU A 236 18.57 4.75 -4.21
CA GLU A 236 19.84 5.33 -3.75
C GLU A 236 19.61 6.67 -3.03
N ALA A 237 18.73 7.53 -3.57
CA ALA A 237 18.37 8.81 -2.97
C ALA A 237 17.66 8.63 -1.61
N ILE A 238 16.70 7.70 -1.52
CA ILE A 238 16.03 7.35 -0.26
C ILE A 238 17.05 6.84 0.74
N ALA A 239 17.92 5.90 0.35
CA ALA A 239 18.94 5.35 1.24
C ALA A 239 19.94 6.41 1.74
N ALA A 240 20.30 7.39 0.89
CA ALA A 240 21.15 8.51 1.28
C ALA A 240 20.45 9.46 2.27
N ALA A 241 19.15 9.72 2.08
CA ALA A 241 18.34 10.51 3.00
C ALA A 241 18.32 9.85 4.39
N VAL A 242 18.04 8.54 4.46
CA VAL A 242 18.05 7.77 5.71
C VAL A 242 19.40 7.89 6.43
N ARG A 243 20.52 7.71 5.72
CA ARG A 243 21.87 7.84 6.30
C ARG A 243 22.22 9.24 6.78
N SER A 244 21.55 10.27 6.26
CA SER A 244 21.73 11.66 6.70
C SER A 244 20.78 12.08 7.83
N GLY A 245 20.00 11.13 8.38
CA GLY A 245 19.07 11.39 9.48
C GLY A 245 17.65 11.73 9.03
N ARG A 246 17.34 11.60 7.73
CA ARG A 246 15.98 11.72 7.18
C ARG A 246 15.37 10.33 7.00
N ASP A 247 14.98 9.71 8.11
CA ASP A 247 14.50 8.33 8.19
C ASP A 247 12.99 8.16 8.01
N LYS A 248 12.26 9.26 7.74
CA LYS A 248 10.83 9.25 7.41
C LYS A 248 10.62 9.56 5.93
N LEU A 249 9.90 8.70 5.21
CA LEU A 249 9.50 8.92 3.82
C LEU A 249 8.03 9.36 3.76
N ALA A 250 7.79 10.62 3.47
CA ALA A 250 6.45 11.17 3.32
C ALA A 250 6.04 11.18 1.85
N VAL A 251 4.98 10.46 1.47
CA VAL A 251 4.55 10.31 0.06
C VAL A 251 3.16 10.92 -0.12
N ALA A 252 3.06 11.96 -0.94
CA ALA A 252 1.79 12.62 -1.26
C ALA A 252 1.44 12.51 -2.74
N SER A 253 0.15 12.38 -3.08
CA SER A 253 -0.30 12.62 -4.46
C SER A 253 -0.11 14.09 -4.82
N ASP A 254 0.39 14.37 -6.02
CA ASP A 254 0.50 15.74 -6.54
C ASP A 254 -0.82 16.26 -7.14
N GLY A 255 -1.84 15.41 -7.21
CA GLY A 255 -3.16 15.70 -7.77
C GLY A 255 -3.28 15.46 -9.28
N THR A 256 -2.27 14.89 -9.95
CA THR A 256 -2.26 14.69 -11.41
C THR A 256 -2.52 13.26 -11.86
N GLY A 257 -3.44 12.57 -11.18
CA GLY A 257 -4.05 11.34 -11.69
C GLY A 257 -3.34 10.04 -11.35
N ILE A 258 -2.48 10.02 -10.31
CA ILE A 258 -1.91 8.80 -9.70
C ILE A 258 -2.49 8.63 -8.29
N ASP A 259 -3.81 8.49 -8.24
CA ASP A 259 -4.54 8.40 -6.97
C ASP A 259 -4.48 6.99 -6.39
N GLY A 260 -4.36 6.90 -5.05
CA GLY A 260 -4.35 5.62 -4.34
C GLY A 260 -3.00 4.88 -4.31
N LEU A 261 -1.95 5.43 -4.93
CA LEU A 261 -0.62 4.81 -4.95
C LEU A 261 0.09 4.89 -3.57
N GLY A 262 -0.11 5.98 -2.82
CA GLY A 262 0.53 6.22 -1.52
C GLY A 262 0.38 5.06 -0.53
N PRO A 263 -0.84 4.59 -0.21
CA PRO A 263 -1.04 3.46 0.70
C PRO A 263 -0.39 2.15 0.25
N TRP A 264 -0.21 1.93 -1.06
CA TRP A 264 0.54 0.78 -1.56
C TRP A 264 2.05 0.96 -1.36
N ILE A 265 2.61 2.15 -1.63
CA ILE A 265 4.01 2.49 -1.36
C ILE A 265 4.32 2.32 0.13
N GLU A 266 3.44 2.79 1.03
CA GLU A 266 3.62 2.61 2.47
C GLU A 266 3.72 1.12 2.86
N ARG A 267 2.91 0.24 2.26
CA ARG A 267 3.01 -1.21 2.49
C ARG A 267 4.27 -1.82 1.89
N LEU A 268 4.70 -1.33 0.74
CA LEU A 268 5.85 -1.84 0.00
C LEU A 268 7.16 -1.69 0.79
N PHE A 269 7.34 -0.56 1.49
CA PHE A 269 8.51 -0.34 2.36
C PHE A 269 8.35 -0.99 3.75
N GLY A 270 7.12 -1.32 4.17
CA GLY A 270 6.86 -2.08 5.39
C GLY A 270 7.43 -1.42 6.66
N SER A 271 8.17 -2.21 7.45
CA SER A 271 8.90 -1.73 8.64
C SER A 271 10.35 -1.35 8.35
N ALA A 272 10.84 -1.51 7.12
CA ALA A 272 12.19 -1.13 6.73
C ALA A 272 12.40 0.39 6.78
N LEU A 273 11.33 1.16 6.54
CA LEU A 273 11.35 2.62 6.57
C LEU A 273 10.03 3.16 7.11
N VAL A 274 10.07 4.22 7.92
CA VAL A 274 8.84 4.92 8.35
C VAL A 274 8.29 5.66 7.14
N THR A 275 7.45 4.97 6.38
CA THR A 275 6.77 5.53 5.21
C THR A 275 5.38 5.99 5.62
N VAL A 276 4.99 7.19 5.18
CA VAL A 276 3.69 7.79 5.48
C VAL A 276 3.01 8.17 4.18
N ALA A 277 1.89 7.55 3.87
CA ALA A 277 0.99 8.00 2.81
C ALA A 277 0.20 9.23 3.29
N LEU A 278 0.42 10.37 2.63
CA LEU A 278 -0.25 11.63 2.93
C LEU A 278 -1.40 11.87 1.93
N GLU A 279 -2.43 12.58 2.39
CA GLU A 279 -3.61 12.90 1.59
C GLU A 279 -3.28 13.88 0.48
N ASN A 280 -2.39 14.84 0.75
CA ASN A 280 -1.94 15.86 -0.20
C ASN A 280 -0.59 16.46 0.24
N PRO A 281 0.06 17.28 -0.61
CA PRO A 281 1.37 17.85 -0.31
C PRO A 281 1.38 18.81 0.89
N SER A 282 0.22 19.38 1.27
CA SER A 282 0.07 20.26 2.43
C SER A 282 -0.34 19.57 3.72
N SER A 283 -0.51 18.24 3.71
CA SER A 283 -0.78 17.46 4.91
C SER A 283 0.35 17.55 5.93
N TRP A 284 0.01 17.45 7.21
CA TRP A 284 0.99 17.39 8.29
C TRP A 284 1.90 16.18 8.15
N GLY A 285 3.20 16.43 8.34
CA GLY A 285 4.25 15.42 8.19
C GLY A 285 4.91 15.37 6.81
N HIS A 286 4.55 16.27 5.87
CA HIS A 286 5.21 16.33 4.55
C HIS A 286 6.63 16.90 4.60
N ALA A 287 6.95 17.74 5.60
CA ALA A 287 8.24 18.38 5.75
C ALA A 287 8.72 18.31 7.20
N GLY A 288 10.04 18.27 7.37
CA GLY A 288 10.70 18.15 8.67
C GLY A 288 12.21 17.92 8.50
N ALA A 289 12.98 18.10 9.56
CA ALA A 289 14.44 17.87 9.52
C ALA A 289 14.79 16.39 9.29
N ASP A 290 13.92 15.48 9.72
CA ASP A 290 14.04 14.03 9.63
C ASP A 290 13.10 13.40 8.57
N VAL A 291 12.42 14.23 7.77
CA VAL A 291 11.46 13.78 6.75
C VAL A 291 12.05 14.00 5.37
N LEU A 292 11.97 13.01 4.48
CA LEU A 292 12.12 13.13 3.04
C LEU A 292 10.72 13.23 2.40
N GLY A 293 10.36 14.41 1.90
CA GLY A 293 9.07 14.68 1.26
C GLY A 293 9.09 14.33 -0.22
N VAL A 294 8.20 13.44 -0.63
CA VAL A 294 8.07 12.94 -2.01
C VAL A 294 6.65 13.16 -2.53
N THR A 295 6.54 13.59 -3.78
CA THR A 295 5.25 13.62 -4.49
C THR A 295 5.21 12.61 -5.62
N VAL A 296 4.04 11.99 -5.81
CA VAL A 296 3.75 11.08 -6.93
C VAL A 296 2.66 11.68 -7.83
N GLY A 297 2.88 11.63 -9.13
CA GLY A 297 1.98 12.25 -10.11
C GLY A 297 2.03 11.65 -11.51
N GLY A 298 1.07 12.03 -12.34
CA GLY A 298 0.96 11.56 -13.72
C GLY A 298 1.55 12.53 -14.75
N VAL A 299 1.50 13.84 -14.49
CA VAL A 299 1.63 14.85 -15.56
C VAL A 299 2.55 16.03 -15.21
N LEU A 300 2.80 16.36 -13.93
CA LEU A 300 3.55 17.57 -13.59
C LEU A 300 4.99 17.54 -14.13
N GLY A 301 5.37 18.59 -14.85
CA GLY A 301 6.75 18.82 -15.28
C GLY A 301 7.60 19.48 -14.18
N ARG A 302 8.93 19.43 -14.33
CA ARG A 302 9.97 19.94 -13.40
C ARG A 302 9.70 21.31 -12.77
N ALA A 303 9.03 22.21 -13.49
CA ALA A 303 8.86 23.60 -13.13
C ALA A 303 7.53 23.89 -12.40
N ILE A 304 6.67 22.88 -12.21
CA ILE A 304 5.37 23.03 -11.58
C ILE A 304 5.44 22.49 -10.17
N MET A 305 5.15 23.36 -9.19
CA MET A 305 5.02 22.95 -7.79
C MET A 305 3.65 22.30 -7.58
N PRO A 306 3.59 21.08 -7.01
CA PRO A 306 2.36 20.43 -6.57
C PRO A 306 1.56 21.29 -5.59
N GLY A 307 0.29 20.92 -5.38
CA GLY A 307 -0.72 21.61 -4.56
C GLY A 307 -0.20 22.56 -3.47
N GLY A 308 -0.68 23.81 -3.49
CA GLY A 308 -0.42 24.79 -2.42
C GLY A 308 0.96 25.47 -2.46
N GLY A 309 1.81 25.18 -3.45
CA GLY A 309 3.13 25.80 -3.61
C GLY A 309 4.23 25.15 -2.77
N ILE A 310 3.99 23.93 -2.28
CA ILE A 310 4.97 23.15 -1.51
C ILE A 310 5.99 22.55 -2.48
N ARG A 311 7.26 22.72 -2.15
CA ARG A 311 8.37 22.16 -2.90
C ARG A 311 8.79 20.84 -2.23
N PRO A 312 8.43 19.68 -2.81
CA PRO A 312 8.91 18.41 -2.29
C PRO A 312 10.42 18.27 -2.50
N ASP A 313 11.05 17.39 -1.74
CA ASP A 313 12.44 17.02 -1.97
C ASP A 313 12.61 16.21 -3.24
N ILE A 314 11.64 15.32 -3.51
CA ILE A 314 11.62 14.47 -4.71
C ILE A 314 10.24 14.50 -5.37
N CYS A 315 10.18 14.65 -6.69
CA CYS A 315 8.99 14.38 -7.50
C CYS A 315 9.20 13.12 -8.33
N VAL A 316 8.20 12.23 -8.37
CA VAL A 316 8.15 11.08 -9.27
C VAL A 316 6.90 11.22 -10.14
N ASN A 317 7.08 11.51 -11.42
CA ASN A 317 5.97 11.79 -12.34
C ASN A 317 6.04 10.91 -13.58
N GLY A 318 4.92 10.31 -13.99
CA GLY A 318 4.86 9.50 -15.20
C GLY A 318 3.69 8.51 -15.21
N PRO A 319 3.66 7.60 -16.18
CA PRO A 319 2.55 6.65 -16.31
C PRO A 319 2.52 5.63 -15.18
N LEU A 320 1.34 5.07 -14.89
CA LEU A 320 1.12 4.19 -13.73
C LEU A 320 2.02 2.94 -13.79
N GLY A 321 2.12 2.26 -14.93
CA GLY A 321 2.95 1.06 -15.05
C GLY A 321 4.43 1.33 -14.74
N ALA A 322 4.93 2.51 -15.14
CA ALA A 322 6.28 2.97 -14.82
C ALA A 322 6.45 3.25 -13.32
N HIS A 323 5.45 3.86 -12.65
CA HIS A 323 5.44 4.05 -11.20
C HIS A 323 5.55 2.73 -10.45
N LEU A 324 4.73 1.74 -10.82
CA LEU A 324 4.73 0.44 -10.13
C LEU A 324 6.12 -0.20 -10.14
N LEU A 325 6.80 -0.16 -11.29
CA LEU A 325 8.17 -0.69 -11.41
C LEU A 325 9.20 0.12 -10.61
N VAL A 326 9.16 1.45 -10.71
CA VAL A 326 10.13 2.33 -10.05
C VAL A 326 10.07 2.22 -8.54
N TRP A 327 8.86 2.19 -7.96
CA TRP A 327 8.70 2.06 -6.53
C TRP A 327 9.13 0.69 -6.00
N GLU A 328 8.86 -0.39 -6.74
CA GLU A 328 9.35 -1.75 -6.39
C GLU A 328 10.88 -1.81 -6.39
N GLN A 329 11.52 -1.25 -7.41
CA GLN A 329 12.98 -1.14 -7.47
C GLN A 329 13.54 -0.26 -6.34
N ALA A 330 12.91 0.88 -6.07
CA ALA A 330 13.34 1.81 -5.04
C ALA A 330 13.26 1.19 -3.64
N ALA A 331 12.17 0.48 -3.34
CA ALA A 331 11.99 -0.22 -2.07
C ALA A 331 13.03 -1.33 -1.89
N MET A 332 13.35 -2.08 -2.94
CA MET A 332 14.41 -3.10 -2.90
C MET A 332 15.78 -2.50 -2.60
N VAL A 333 16.15 -1.43 -3.31
CA VAL A 333 17.44 -0.76 -3.14
C VAL A 333 17.52 -0.09 -1.77
N ALA A 334 16.49 0.63 -1.33
CA ALA A 334 16.46 1.28 -0.03
C ALA A 334 16.43 0.27 1.13
N GLY A 335 15.67 -0.82 0.99
CA GLY A 335 15.53 -1.88 1.99
C GLY A 335 16.83 -2.64 2.28
N ALA A 336 17.76 -2.72 1.31
CA ALA A 336 19.09 -3.27 1.55
C ALA A 336 19.93 -2.47 2.58
N PHE A 337 19.55 -1.22 2.84
CA PHE A 337 20.22 -0.32 3.80
C PHE A 337 19.37 -0.04 5.04
N ALA A 338 18.18 -0.63 5.14
CA ALA A 338 17.31 -0.51 6.28
C ALA A 338 17.61 -1.59 7.34
N PRO A 339 17.34 -1.33 8.63
CA PRO A 339 17.33 -2.40 9.62
C PRO A 339 16.37 -3.52 9.20
N PRO A 340 16.67 -4.79 9.56
CA PRO A 340 15.83 -5.92 9.16
C PRO A 340 14.41 -5.73 9.65
N ALA A 341 13.45 -5.93 8.75
CA ALA A 341 12.03 -5.89 9.07
C ALA A 341 11.70 -6.95 10.14
N VAL A 342 11.02 -6.55 11.20
CA VAL A 342 10.43 -7.49 12.16
C VAL A 342 9.12 -7.99 11.56
N ASP A 343 9.12 -9.24 11.11
CA ASP A 343 7.93 -9.93 10.64
C ASP A 343 7.04 -10.26 11.84
N THR A 344 5.89 -9.60 11.92
CA THR A 344 4.91 -9.76 13.00
C THR A 344 3.53 -9.92 12.39
N ASP A 345 3.27 -11.07 11.76
CA ASP A 345 1.94 -11.65 11.82
C ASP A 345 1.93 -13.08 11.28
N ASN A 346 1.87 -14.06 12.19
CA ASN A 346 1.46 -15.41 11.78
C ASN A 346 0.69 -16.17 12.85
N ASP A 347 -0.13 -15.46 13.64
CA ASP A 347 -0.87 -16.11 14.72
C ASP A 347 -2.33 -15.67 14.91
N LEU A 348 -3.04 -15.43 13.81
CA LEU A 348 -4.47 -15.15 13.87
C LEU A 348 -5.28 -16.36 14.39
N LEU A 349 -4.79 -17.58 14.21
CA LEU A 349 -5.45 -18.79 14.73
C LEU A 349 -5.31 -18.92 16.25
N HIS A 350 -4.12 -18.81 16.85
CA HIS A 350 -4.06 -18.88 18.32
C HIS A 350 -4.70 -17.66 18.97
N ARG A 351 -4.81 -16.51 18.29
CA ARG A 351 -5.59 -15.36 18.77
C ARG A 351 -7.10 -15.59 18.74
N LEU A 352 -7.61 -16.47 17.88
CA LEU A 352 -9.01 -16.93 17.92
C LEU A 352 -9.25 -17.90 19.07
N ASP A 353 -8.26 -18.76 19.37
CA ASP A 353 -8.31 -19.75 20.45
C ASP A 353 -7.99 -19.16 21.84
N GLY A 354 -7.31 -18.00 21.89
CA GLY A 354 -6.98 -17.30 23.12
C GLY A 354 -8.23 -16.79 23.84
N ASP A 355 -8.16 -16.75 25.18
CA ASP A 355 -9.24 -16.23 26.01
C ASP A 355 -9.70 -14.86 25.47
N ARG A 356 -10.99 -14.75 25.13
CA ARG A 356 -11.63 -13.44 24.97
C ARG A 356 -11.26 -12.64 26.21
N PRO A 357 -10.75 -11.39 26.11
CA PRO A 357 -10.81 -10.48 27.24
C PRO A 357 -12.28 -10.17 27.47
N ALA A 358 -12.98 -11.09 28.13
CA ALA A 358 -14.34 -10.92 28.57
C ALA A 358 -14.25 -10.07 29.84
N GLY A 359 -14.73 -8.83 29.75
CA GLY A 359 -15.03 -8.04 30.95
C GLY A 359 -13.90 -7.20 31.52
N THR A 360 -12.85 -6.86 30.78
CA THR A 360 -12.01 -5.72 31.17
C THR A 360 -12.83 -4.44 30.94
N PRO A 361 -13.16 -3.65 31.97
CA PRO A 361 -13.85 -2.39 31.77
C PRO A 361 -12.95 -1.42 30.98
N PRO A 362 -13.53 -0.49 30.21
CA PRO A 362 -12.75 0.56 29.59
C PRO A 362 -12.04 1.40 30.66
N ALA A 363 -10.82 1.88 30.35
CA ALA A 363 -10.07 2.79 31.21
C ALA A 363 -10.80 4.12 31.40
N LEU A 364 -11.40 4.63 30.32
CA LEU A 364 -12.34 5.75 30.34
C LEU A 364 -13.35 5.62 29.20
N VAL A 365 -14.49 6.30 29.35
CA VAL A 365 -15.53 6.42 28.32
C VAL A 365 -15.81 7.90 28.10
N GLU A 366 -15.72 8.36 26.86
CA GLU A 366 -16.05 9.72 26.47
C GLU A 366 -16.99 9.68 25.25
N GLY A 367 -18.25 10.04 25.46
CA GLY A 367 -19.29 9.92 24.44
C GLY A 367 -19.50 8.48 23.95
N ALA A 368 -19.43 8.29 22.64
CA ALA A 368 -19.49 7.02 21.93
C ALA A 368 -18.11 6.32 21.81
N VAL A 369 -17.06 6.83 22.47
CA VAL A 369 -15.70 6.26 22.43
C VAL A 369 -15.33 5.64 23.77
N GLU A 370 -15.11 4.33 23.77
CA GLU A 370 -14.53 3.59 24.90
C GLU A 370 -13.02 3.42 24.69
N VAL A 371 -12.23 3.73 25.71
CA VAL A 371 -10.76 3.66 25.66
C VAL A 371 -10.27 2.46 26.46
N TYR A 372 -9.41 1.65 25.86
CA TYR A 372 -8.78 0.50 26.49
C TYR A 372 -7.27 0.60 26.38
N GLY A 373 -6.55 0.28 27.45
CA GLY A 373 -5.09 0.35 27.51
C GLY A 373 -4.63 0.89 28.86
N GLU A 374 -3.32 0.90 29.07
CA GLU A 374 -2.73 1.50 30.26
C GLU A 374 -2.66 3.03 30.08
N THR A 375 -3.58 3.76 30.72
CA THR A 375 -3.59 5.22 30.71
C THR A 375 -4.10 5.77 32.04
N GLY A 376 -3.52 6.89 32.48
CA GLY A 376 -3.97 7.64 33.66
C GLY A 376 -4.84 8.84 33.31
N ALA A 377 -5.10 9.06 32.02
CA ALA A 377 -5.85 10.20 31.53
C ALA A 377 -7.35 10.11 31.87
N THR A 378 -7.99 11.26 32.03
CA THR A 378 -9.43 11.38 32.28
C THR A 378 -10.22 11.80 31.05
N THR A 379 -9.53 12.07 29.94
CA THR A 379 -10.12 12.45 28.65
C THR A 379 -9.52 11.60 27.53
N LEU A 380 -10.28 11.39 26.46
CA LEU A 380 -9.88 10.70 25.23
C LEU A 380 -8.59 11.31 24.68
N ILE A 381 -8.56 12.64 24.57
CA ILE A 381 -7.40 13.33 24.02
C ILE A 381 -6.17 13.22 24.94
N GLY A 382 -6.37 13.23 26.26
CA GLY A 382 -5.30 13.02 27.23
C GLY A 382 -4.68 11.63 27.11
N ALA A 383 -5.50 10.60 26.85
CA ALA A 383 -5.02 9.23 26.64
C ALA A 383 -4.21 9.11 25.33
N ILE A 384 -4.65 9.77 24.26
CA ILE A 384 -3.92 9.83 22.99
C ILE A 384 -2.59 10.58 23.15
N ASP A 385 -2.58 11.69 23.87
CA ASP A 385 -1.36 12.47 24.16
C ASP A 385 -0.38 11.67 25.06
N GLU A 386 -0.89 10.86 26.00
CA GLU A 386 -0.09 9.91 26.79
C GLU A 386 0.56 8.84 25.91
N LEU A 387 -0.20 8.21 25.01
CA LEU A 387 0.31 7.24 24.05
C LEU A 387 1.42 7.85 23.19
N ALA A 388 1.18 9.03 22.62
CA ALA A 388 2.15 9.69 21.74
C ALA A 388 3.47 10.01 22.46
N ARG A 389 3.41 10.37 23.76
CA ARG A 389 4.61 10.58 24.59
C ARG A 389 5.36 9.29 24.91
N ALA A 390 4.67 8.16 25.01
CA ALA A 390 5.30 6.86 25.23
C ALA A 390 6.06 6.35 23.99
N VAL A 391 5.74 6.85 22.78
CA VAL A 391 6.47 6.51 21.56
C VAL A 391 7.86 7.20 21.57
N PRO A 392 8.97 6.44 21.38
CA PRO A 392 10.33 6.99 21.35
C PRO A 392 10.52 8.14 20.35
N SER A 393 11.48 9.03 20.62
CA SER A 393 11.91 10.06 19.68
C SER A 393 12.44 9.41 18.39
N GLY A 394 11.84 9.72 17.23
CA GLY A 394 12.09 9.05 15.95
C GLY A 394 11.11 7.93 15.60
N GLY A 395 10.26 7.51 16.55
CA GLY A 395 9.19 6.54 16.31
C GLY A 395 7.99 7.12 15.56
N ARG A 396 7.01 6.26 15.30
CA ARG A 396 5.73 6.61 14.67
C ARG A 396 4.55 6.20 15.56
N VAL A 397 3.46 6.94 15.47
CA VAL A 397 2.14 6.51 15.92
C VAL A 397 1.45 5.84 14.74
N ALA A 398 1.20 4.53 14.83
CA ALA A 398 0.56 3.79 13.76
C ALA A 398 -0.89 3.51 14.12
N ILE A 399 -1.82 4.10 13.35
CA ILE A 399 -3.25 3.91 13.48
C ILE A 399 -3.67 2.67 12.66
N ALA A 400 -4.27 1.68 13.33
CA ALA A 400 -4.86 0.50 12.71
C ALA A 400 -6.38 0.52 12.90
N ALA A 401 -7.12 0.77 11.81
CA ALA A 401 -8.57 0.81 11.82
C ALA A 401 -9.16 -0.54 11.40
N HIS A 402 -9.78 -1.25 12.33
CA HIS A 402 -10.58 -2.44 12.08
C HIS A 402 -12.05 -2.01 11.97
N LEU A 403 -12.39 -1.39 10.85
CA LEU A 403 -13.71 -0.83 10.50
C LEU A 403 -13.99 -1.10 9.00
N ASP A 404 -15.14 -0.66 8.48
CA ASP A 404 -15.45 -0.73 7.03
C ASP A 404 -14.67 0.36 6.27
N PRO A 405 -13.72 0.01 5.36
CA PRO A 405 -12.96 1.00 4.61
C PRO A 405 -13.79 1.90 3.69
N VAL A 406 -15.04 1.52 3.39
CA VAL A 406 -15.94 2.30 2.54
C VAL A 406 -16.99 3.03 3.36
N GLY A 407 -17.67 2.33 4.28
CA GLY A 407 -18.69 2.93 5.15
C GLY A 407 -18.12 3.89 6.19
N ASP A 408 -16.95 3.59 6.75
CA ASP A 408 -16.33 4.34 7.84
C ASP A 408 -15.13 5.20 7.37
N VAL A 409 -15.05 5.51 6.06
CA VAL A 409 -13.87 6.16 5.42
C VAL A 409 -13.42 7.48 6.08
N ARG A 410 -14.34 8.21 6.73
CA ARG A 410 -14.04 9.46 7.44
C ARG A 410 -12.99 9.27 8.54
N ILE A 411 -12.91 8.10 9.16
CA ILE A 411 -11.92 7.82 10.22
C ILE A 411 -10.47 7.99 9.74
N ALA A 412 -10.21 7.88 8.42
CA ALA A 412 -8.90 8.11 7.84
C ALA A 412 -8.38 9.54 8.07
N GLN A 413 -9.29 10.52 8.27
CA GLN A 413 -8.93 11.90 8.62
C GLN A 413 -8.22 12.01 9.98
N ALA A 414 -8.33 10.99 10.85
CA ALA A 414 -7.65 10.97 12.13
C ALA A 414 -6.12 11.00 11.97
N ARG A 415 -5.59 10.54 10.83
CA ARG A 415 -4.14 10.59 10.55
C ARG A 415 -3.63 12.03 10.53
N ASP A 416 -4.22 12.89 9.71
CA ASP A 416 -3.79 14.29 9.58
C ASP A 416 -4.06 15.10 10.85
N ALA A 417 -5.24 14.90 11.44
CA ALA A 417 -5.63 15.57 12.67
C ALA A 417 -4.66 15.22 13.82
N LEU A 418 -4.29 13.95 13.97
CA LEU A 418 -3.32 13.54 14.97
C LEU A 418 -1.91 14.03 14.64
N ALA A 419 -1.50 13.98 13.37
CA ALA A 419 -0.18 14.46 12.93
C ALA A 419 0.03 15.95 13.20
N GLY A 420 -1.02 16.78 13.12
CA GLY A 420 -0.95 18.19 13.50
C GLY A 420 -0.81 18.43 15.00
N ARG A 421 -1.06 17.41 15.83
CA ARG A 421 -1.06 17.49 17.29
C ARG A 421 0.20 16.92 17.94
N VAL A 422 0.78 15.87 17.36
CA VAL A 422 1.89 15.12 17.97
C VAL A 422 3.20 15.34 17.22
N ASP A 423 4.31 15.36 17.96
CA ASP A 423 5.67 15.45 17.41
C ASP A 423 6.19 14.07 16.93
N ARG A 424 5.33 13.27 16.32
CA ARG A 424 5.62 11.91 15.84
C ARG A 424 5.05 11.73 14.44
N ALA A 425 5.72 10.92 13.62
CA ALA A 425 5.13 10.50 12.36
C ALA A 425 3.83 9.73 12.64
N VAL A 426 2.77 9.99 11.88
CA VAL A 426 1.49 9.28 12.04
C VAL A 426 1.15 8.55 10.75
N THR A 427 1.03 7.23 10.82
CA THR A 427 0.58 6.38 9.72
C THR A 427 -0.84 5.90 9.96
N PHE A 428 -1.56 5.57 8.88
CA PHE A 428 -2.90 5.02 8.96
C PHE A 428 -3.06 3.83 8.03
N GLY A 429 -3.69 2.76 8.52
CA GLY A 429 -4.02 1.60 7.71
C GLY A 429 -5.29 0.91 8.17
N TRP A 430 -5.94 0.25 7.23
CA TRP A 430 -7.06 -0.64 7.49
C TRP A 430 -6.57 -2.03 7.89
N GLY A 431 -7.21 -2.62 8.89
CA GLY A 431 -6.84 -3.94 9.43
C GLY A 431 -5.52 -3.93 10.19
N THR A 432 -4.92 -5.12 10.33
CA THR A 432 -3.72 -5.29 11.14
C THR A 432 -2.50 -4.59 10.52
N ARG A 433 -1.71 -3.93 11.37
CA ARG A 433 -0.49 -3.21 10.96
C ARG A 433 0.65 -3.52 11.94
N PRO A 434 1.84 -3.88 11.45
CA PRO A 434 3.03 -4.03 12.30
C PRO A 434 3.36 -2.73 13.05
N GLY A 435 3.52 -2.85 14.37
CA GLY A 435 3.83 -1.73 15.26
C GLY A 435 2.68 -0.73 15.44
N ALA A 436 1.42 -1.15 15.25
CA ALA A 436 0.25 -0.34 15.58
C ALA A 436 0.24 0.05 17.07
N THR A 437 0.14 1.35 17.34
CA THR A 437 0.07 1.90 18.71
C THR A 437 -1.32 2.42 19.05
N LEU A 438 -2.11 2.79 18.04
CA LEU A 438 -3.51 3.20 18.19
C LEU A 438 -4.41 2.29 17.37
N ILE A 439 -5.25 1.50 18.02
CA ILE A 439 -6.16 0.55 17.36
C ILE A 439 -7.58 1.09 17.45
N ILE A 440 -8.25 1.24 16.32
CA ILE A 440 -9.64 1.68 16.26
C ILE A 440 -10.52 0.50 15.87
N THR A 441 -11.50 0.20 16.71
CA THR A 441 -12.51 -0.85 16.49
C THR A 441 -13.89 -0.23 16.61
N GLY A 442 -14.93 -0.90 16.11
CA GLY A 442 -16.30 -0.41 16.22
C GLY A 442 -17.28 -1.53 16.54
N ALA A 443 -18.43 -1.16 17.08
CA ALA A 443 -19.51 -2.10 17.35
C ALA A 443 -19.94 -2.83 16.07
N VAL A 444 -20.24 -4.13 16.22
CA VAL A 444 -20.78 -4.98 15.15
C VAL A 444 -22.27 -5.15 15.42
N THR A 445 -23.11 -4.51 14.60
CA THR A 445 -24.57 -4.54 14.77
C THR A 445 -25.20 -5.79 14.14
N HIS A 446 -24.61 -6.29 13.06
CA HIS A 446 -25.04 -7.49 12.35
C HIS A 446 -23.81 -8.33 12.02
N ASP A 447 -23.65 -9.45 12.72
CA ASP A 447 -22.50 -10.33 12.55
C ASP A 447 -22.81 -11.49 11.58
N LEU A 448 -21.78 -11.99 10.92
CA LEU A 448 -21.86 -13.06 9.92
C LEU A 448 -21.08 -14.27 10.39
N ARG A 449 -21.70 -15.46 10.35
CA ARG A 449 -20.99 -16.71 10.62
C ARG A 449 -20.06 -17.06 9.46
N VAL A 450 -18.91 -17.65 9.78
CA VAL A 450 -18.03 -18.24 8.77
C VAL A 450 -18.50 -19.67 8.48
N PRO A 451 -18.92 -20.01 7.23
CA PRO A 451 -19.48 -21.32 6.94
C PRO A 451 -18.53 -22.48 7.25
N GLY A 452 -18.98 -23.42 8.10
CA GLY A 452 -18.19 -24.58 8.52
C GLY A 452 -17.05 -24.26 9.49
N LYS A 453 -17.10 -23.13 10.19
CA LYS A 453 -16.16 -22.73 11.25
C LYS A 453 -16.92 -22.38 12.54
N PRO A 454 -16.30 -22.49 13.72
CA PRO A 454 -16.95 -22.22 15.01
C PRO A 454 -16.99 -20.73 15.39
N TYR A 455 -16.51 -19.83 14.53
CA TYR A 455 -16.40 -18.39 14.79
C TYR A 455 -17.14 -17.54 13.74
N THR A 456 -17.40 -16.28 14.08
CA THR A 456 -17.97 -15.27 13.19
C THR A 456 -16.91 -14.36 12.56
N PHE A 457 -17.31 -13.55 11.59
CA PHE A 457 -16.47 -12.50 11.01
C PHE A 457 -16.17 -11.39 12.01
N GLY A 458 -17.13 -11.00 12.84
CA GLY A 458 -16.92 -10.06 13.94
C GLY A 458 -15.90 -10.57 14.96
N GLU A 459 -15.93 -11.87 15.28
CA GLU A 459 -14.92 -12.51 16.14
C GLU A 459 -13.54 -12.54 15.47
N LEU A 460 -13.48 -12.79 14.16
CA LEU A 460 -12.24 -12.74 13.38
C LEU A 460 -11.64 -11.32 13.32
N GLN A 461 -12.46 -10.30 13.11
CA GLN A 461 -12.05 -8.89 13.13
C GLN A 461 -11.56 -8.49 14.53
N ALA A 462 -12.29 -8.86 15.57
CA ALA A 462 -11.89 -8.62 16.95
C ALA A 462 -10.58 -9.34 17.28
N ALA A 463 -10.37 -10.55 16.77
CA ALA A 463 -9.11 -11.28 16.90
C ALA A 463 -7.96 -10.54 16.22
N ALA A 464 -8.15 -10.08 14.98
CA ALA A 464 -7.17 -9.29 14.24
C ALA A 464 -6.80 -7.98 14.95
N ALA A 465 -7.72 -7.37 15.70
CA ALA A 465 -7.49 -6.14 16.48
C ALA A 465 -6.73 -6.34 17.81
N ARG A 466 -6.46 -7.58 18.23
CA ARG A 466 -5.68 -7.92 19.44
C ARG A 466 -4.15 -7.90 19.26
N THR A 467 -3.60 -7.05 18.37
CA THR A 467 -2.15 -6.96 18.17
C THR A 467 -1.58 -5.92 19.10
N ALA A 468 -0.48 -6.21 19.77
CA ALA A 468 0.32 -5.17 20.40
C ALA A 468 1.68 -5.72 20.82
N ASP A 469 2.72 -5.45 20.04
CA ASP A 469 4.05 -5.30 20.62
C ASP A 469 4.22 -3.82 20.97
N GLY A 470 4.52 -3.51 22.24
CA GLY A 470 4.75 -2.13 22.70
C GLY A 470 3.50 -1.43 23.30
N PRO A 471 3.57 -0.11 23.53
CA PRO A 471 2.48 0.66 24.14
C PRO A 471 1.32 0.78 23.16
N VAL A 472 0.15 0.24 23.55
CA VAL A 472 -1.04 0.22 22.70
C VAL A 472 -2.26 0.78 23.41
N LEU A 473 -2.94 1.69 22.73
CA LEU A 473 -4.25 2.22 23.09
C LEU A 473 -5.27 1.71 22.07
N ARG A 474 -6.37 1.13 22.55
CA ARG A 474 -7.49 0.71 21.70
C ARG A 474 -8.70 1.60 21.96
N LEU A 475 -9.19 2.23 20.90
CA LEU A 475 -10.44 2.97 20.88
C LEU A 475 -11.55 2.06 20.32
N HIS A 476 -12.65 1.94 21.03
CA HIS A 476 -13.83 1.22 20.56
C HIS A 476 -14.99 2.19 20.38
N LEU A 477 -15.47 2.31 19.15
CA LEU A 477 -16.60 3.15 18.77
C LEU A 477 -17.90 2.36 19.00
N THR A 478 -18.66 2.70 20.03
CA THR A 478 -19.93 2.03 20.35
C THR A 478 -21.02 2.36 19.32
N ASP A 479 -20.97 3.57 18.78
CA ASP A 479 -21.61 3.97 17.53
C ASP A 479 -20.53 4.47 16.58
N ARG A 480 -20.35 3.80 15.43
CA ARG A 480 -19.21 4.05 14.52
C ARG A 480 -19.23 5.47 13.95
N ALA A 481 -20.40 5.97 13.57
CA ALA A 481 -20.54 7.30 12.98
C ALA A 481 -20.28 8.39 14.02
N THR A 482 -21.01 8.35 15.14
CA THR A 482 -20.89 9.31 16.24
C THR A 482 -19.51 9.29 16.86
N GLY A 483 -18.97 8.10 17.14
CA GLY A 483 -17.62 7.95 17.69
C GLY A 483 -16.52 8.44 16.75
N THR A 484 -16.71 8.31 15.42
CA THR A 484 -15.79 8.92 14.45
C THR A 484 -15.83 10.45 14.53
N GLU A 485 -17.02 11.04 14.62
CA GLU A 485 -17.17 12.50 14.71
C GLU A 485 -16.58 13.06 16.01
N GLU A 486 -16.83 12.40 17.14
CA GLU A 486 -16.28 12.79 18.44
C GLU A 486 -14.75 12.64 18.48
N LEU A 487 -14.19 11.55 17.94
CA LEU A 487 -12.74 11.39 17.86
C LEU A 487 -12.09 12.47 16.99
N LEU A 488 -12.65 12.76 15.80
CA LEU A 488 -12.12 13.80 14.92
C LEU A 488 -12.25 15.19 15.55
N ALA A 489 -13.34 15.47 16.26
CA ALA A 489 -13.52 16.71 17.01
C ALA A 489 -12.49 16.85 18.14
N ALA A 490 -12.22 15.76 18.88
CA ALA A 490 -11.21 15.75 19.93
C ALA A 490 -9.78 15.95 19.39
N LEU A 491 -9.47 15.42 18.19
CA LEU A 491 -8.16 15.59 17.55
C LEU A 491 -7.98 16.98 16.92
N GLY A 492 -9.07 17.60 16.44
CA GLY A 492 -9.05 18.90 15.77
C GLY A 492 -9.11 20.13 16.69
N GLY A 493 -9.40 19.93 17.99
CA GLY A 493 -9.39 20.97 19.03
C GLY A 493 -8.06 21.08 19.75
#